data_AF-A0A1X0QWN6-F1
#
_entry.id   AF-A0A1X0QWN6-F1
#
_cell.length_a   1.000
_cell.length_b   1.000
_cell.length_c   1.000
_cell.angle_alpha   90.00
_cell.angle_beta   90.00
_cell.angle_gamma   90.00
#
_symmetry.space_group_name_H-M   'P 1'
#
loop_
_entity.id
_entity.type
_entity.pdbx_description
1 polymer ?
#
loop_
_entity_poly.entity_id
_entity_poly.type
_entity_poly.pdbx_seq_one_letter_code
_entity_poly.pdbx_strand_id
1 'polypeptide(L)' 'MVVILRKCEEHSMALGYRRNPNECVILDHSIGDAVDYQLYVEFIPHRSAFVYLGVLFKPCGLISTPDNELSLDESL' A
#
# COMPACT_ATOMS: atom_id res chain seq x y z
N MET A 1 11.92 7.66 1.88
CA MET A 1 10.66 6.94 2.15
C MET A 1 10.62 6.32 3.55
N VAL A 2 11.61 5.51 3.94
CA VAL A 2 11.71 4.87 5.29
C VAL A 2 11.52 5.85 6.46
N VAL A 3 12.10 7.05 6.38
CA VAL A 3 12.05 8.05 7.46
C VAL A 3 10.61 8.48 7.78
N ILE A 4 9.74 8.58 6.77
CA ILE A 4 8.33 8.97 6.97
C ILE A 4 7.56 7.82 7.62
N LEU A 5 7.74 6.59 7.12
CA LEU A 5 7.09 5.40 7.67
C LEU A 5 7.43 5.21 9.16
N ARG A 6 8.70 5.41 9.53
CA ARG A 6 9.14 5.34 10.93
C ARG A 6 8.48 6.38 11.83
N LYS A 7 8.38 7.64 11.36
CA LYS A 7 7.66 8.69 12.10
C LYS A 7 6.18 8.36 12.26
N CYS A 8 5.54 7.78 11.25
CA CYS A 8 4.14 7.35 11.34
C CYS A 8 3.98 6.21 12.36
N GLU A 9 4.91 5.26 12.41
CA GLU A 9 4.93 4.19 13.42
C GLU A 9 5.06 4.77 14.84
N GLU A 10 6.10 5.57 15.08
CA GLU A 10 6.37 6.20 16.38
C GLU A 10 5.17 7.02 16.86
N HIS A 11 4.58 7.83 15.97
CA HIS A 11 3.40 8.64 16.30
C HIS A 11 2.18 7.77 16.64
N SER A 12 1.95 6.69 15.88
CA SER A 12 0.82 5.79 16.13
C SER A 12 0.98 5.11 17.50
N MET A 13 2.18 4.64 17.83
CA MET A 13 2.48 4.04 19.13
C MET A 13 2.32 5.03 20.28
N ALA A 14 2.76 6.28 20.12
CA ALA A 14 2.61 7.32 21.13
C ALA A 14 1.13 7.61 21.47
N LEU A 15 0.22 7.40 20.51
CA LEU A 15 -1.22 7.52 20.69
C LEU A 15 -1.89 6.22 21.21
N GLY A 16 -1.13 5.16 21.42
CA GLY A 16 -1.64 3.85 21.82
C GLY A 16 -2.21 3.00 20.68
N TYR A 17 -2.07 3.44 19.41
CA TYR A 17 -2.44 2.64 18.26
C TYR A 17 -1.34 1.64 17.92
N ARG A 18 -1.73 0.38 17.74
CA ARG A 18 -0.85 -0.67 17.23
C ARG A 18 -1.46 -1.26 15.96
N ARG A 19 -0.73 -1.16 14.85
CA ARG A 19 -1.16 -1.76 13.58
C ARG A 19 -0.84 -3.25 13.58
N ASN A 20 -1.63 -4.08 12.90
CA ASN A 20 -1.27 -5.47 12.66
C ASN A 20 -0.37 -5.54 11.43
N PRO A 21 0.91 -5.97 11.53
CA PRO A 21 1.79 -6.07 10.38
C PRO A 21 1.23 -7.00 9.29
N ASN A 22 0.49 -8.05 9.67
CA ASN A 22 -0.12 -9.01 8.74
C ASN A 22 -1.29 -8.43 7.92
N GLU A 23 -1.81 -7.26 8.30
CA GLU A 23 -2.84 -6.52 7.57
C GLU A 23 -2.25 -5.32 6.80
N CYS A 24 -0.93 -5.13 6.86
CA CYS A 24 -0.24 -4.06 6.17
C CYS A 24 0.36 -4.57 4.85
N VAL A 25 0.48 -3.67 3.88
CA VAL A 25 1.12 -3.95 2.59
C VAL A 25 1.85 -2.71 2.09
N ILE A 26 2.99 -2.90 1.42
CA ILE A 26 3.65 -1.84 0.66
C ILE A 26 3.24 -1.99 -0.81
N LEU A 27 2.56 -0.97 -1.32
CA LEU A 27 2.27 -0.84 -2.75
C LEU A 27 3.45 -0.17 -3.44
N ASP A 28 4.19 -0.94 -4.23
CA ASP A 28 5.34 -0.44 -4.99
C ASP A 28 5.30 -0.99 -6.42
N HIS A 29 5.65 -0.15 -7.39
CA HIS A 29 5.79 -0.55 -8.79
C HIS A 29 7.22 -1.05 -9.10
N SER A 30 8.19 -0.64 -8.28
CA SER A 30 9.61 -0.74 -8.57
C SER A 30 10.12 -2.16 -8.24
N ILE A 31 10.39 -2.96 -9.27
CA ILE A 31 10.96 -4.32 -9.09
C ILE A 31 12.42 -4.27 -8.59
N GLY A 32 13.09 -3.11 -8.64
CA GLY A 32 14.52 -2.97 -8.30
C GLY A 32 14.87 -2.10 -7.07
N ASP A 33 13.96 -1.22 -6.62
CA ASP A 33 14.20 -0.26 -5.51
C ASP A 33 13.17 -0.42 -4.37
N ALA A 34 12.57 -1.60 -4.27
CA ALA A 34 11.59 -1.92 -3.24
C ALA A 34 12.21 -1.69 -1.85
N VAL A 35 11.63 -0.75 -1.10
CA VAL A 35 12.10 -0.44 0.25
C VAL A 35 11.52 -1.46 1.22
N ASP A 36 12.38 -2.37 1.69
CA ASP A 36 12.02 -3.26 2.79
C ASP A 36 11.73 -2.45 4.06
N TYR A 37 10.55 -2.65 4.64
CA TYR A 37 10.15 -2.04 5.90
C TYR A 37 9.68 -3.09 6.88
N GLN A 38 10.15 -2.98 8.12
CA GLN A 38 9.67 -3.78 9.23
C GLN A 38 8.80 -2.93 10.14
N LEU A 39 7.65 -3.48 10.51
CA LEU A 39 6.80 -2.94 11.56
C LEU A 39 6.96 -3.82 12.80
N TYR A 40 7.50 -3.26 13.88
CA TYR A 40 7.75 -3.99 15.15
C TYR A 40 8.55 -5.28 15.05
N VAL A 41 9.42 -5.45 14.04
CA VAL A 41 10.18 -6.66 13.65
C VAL A 41 9.56 -7.57 12.58
N GLU A 42 8.31 -7.33 12.16
CA GLU A 42 7.68 -8.08 11.07
C GLU A 42 7.85 -7.34 9.74
N PHE A 43 8.39 -8.03 8.72
CA PHE A 43 8.50 -7.47 7.37
C PHE A 43 7.12 -7.30 6.75
N ILE A 44 6.87 -6.11 6.20
CA ILE A 44 5.64 -5.83 5.48
C ILE A 44 5.79 -6.32 4.03
N PRO A 45 4.86 -7.15 3.51
CA PRO A 45 4.95 -7.66 2.15
C PRO A 45 4.76 -6.56 1.11
N HIS A 46 5.50 -6.68 0.00
CA HIS A 46 5.28 -5.87 -1.19
C HIS A 46 4.21 -6.50 -2.08
N ARG A 47 3.33 -5.68 -2.63
CA ARG A 47 2.34 -6.10 -3.63
C ARG A 47 2.25 -5.09 -4.76
N SER A 48 1.97 -5.61 -5.95
CA SER A 48 1.62 -4.81 -7.12
C SER A 48 0.16 -4.38 -7.13
N ALA A 49 -0.69 -4.88 -6.23
CA ALA A 49 -2.06 -4.42 -6.08
C ALA A 49 -2.61 -4.79 -4.69
N PHE A 50 -3.59 -4.04 -4.22
CA PHE A 50 -4.25 -4.28 -2.93
C PHE A 50 -5.71 -3.84 -3.00
N VAL A 51 -6.62 -4.64 -2.46
CA VAL A 51 -8.03 -4.24 -2.32
C VAL A 51 -8.23 -3.65 -0.95
N TYR A 52 -8.67 -2.40 -0.89
CA TYR A 52 -9.01 -1.72 0.35
C TYR A 52 -10.44 -1.23 0.28
N LEU A 53 -11.26 -1.63 1.26
CA LEU A 53 -12.69 -1.28 1.33
C LEU A 53 -13.48 -1.58 0.04
N GLY A 54 -13.14 -2.68 -0.65
CA GLY A 54 -13.80 -3.10 -1.89
C GLY A 54 -13.29 -2.41 -3.15
N VAL A 55 -12.30 -1.53 -3.05
CA VAL A 55 -11.70 -0.81 -4.18
C VAL A 55 -10.29 -1.34 -4.45
N LEU A 56 -9.98 -1.63 -5.71
CA LEU A 56 -8.67 -2.11 -6.12
C LEU A 56 -7.71 -0.94 -6.32
N PHE A 57 -6.63 -0.93 -5.54
CA PHE A 57 -5.51 -0.02 -5.66
C PHE A 57 -4.40 -0.70 -6.46
N LYS A 58 -4.00 -0.04 -7.55
CA LYS A 58 -2.85 -0.44 -8.38
C LYS A 58 -1.68 0.54 -8.16
N PRO A 59 -0.46 0.17 -8.56
CA PRO A 59 0.70 1.06 -8.46
C PRO A 59 0.45 2.27 -9.37
N CYS A 60 1.15 3.38 -9.11
CA CYS A 60 0.92 4.69 -9.75
C CYS A 60 -0.40 5.41 -9.37
N GLY A 61 -1.13 4.92 -8.37
CA GLY A 61 -2.33 5.60 -7.87
C GLY A 61 -3.57 5.43 -8.75
N LEU A 62 -3.59 4.43 -9.64
CA LEU A 62 -4.79 4.07 -10.37
C LEU A 62 -5.77 3.36 -9.40
N ILE A 63 -6.87 4.03 -9.14
CA ILE A 63 -7.98 3.51 -8.33
C ILE A 63 -9.03 3.00 -9.31
N SER A 64 -9.23 1.68 -9.36
CA SER A 64 -10.34 1.10 -10.13
C SER A 64 -11.61 1.26 -9.30
N THR A 65 -12.31 2.38 -9.47
CA THR A 65 -13.70 2.52 -8.99
C THR A 65 -14.64 1.78 -9.96
N PRO A 66 -15.77 1.24 -9.48
CA PRO A 66 -16.73 0.53 -10.33
C PRO A 66 -17.30 1.37 -11.48
N ASP A 67 -17.22 2.70 -11.41
CA ASP A 67 -17.61 3.61 -12.50
C ASP A 67 -16.55 3.74 -13.61
N ASN A 68 -15.30 3.30 -13.36
CA ASN A 68 -14.16 3.47 -14.26
C ASN A 68 -13.86 2.22 -15.12
N GLU A 69 -14.71 1.19 -15.05
CA GLU A 69 -14.61 -0.03 -15.87
C GLU A 69 -15.35 0.08 -17.23
N LEU A 70 -15.95 1.24 -17.54
CA LEU A 70 -16.73 1.47 -18.77
C LEU A 70 -16.03 2.34 -19.83
N SER A 71 -14.70 2.51 -19.78
CA SER A 71 -14.01 3.35 -20.77
C SER A 71 -12.71 2.77 -21.35
N LEU A 72 -12.51 1.45 -21.29
CA LEU A 72 -11.34 0.79 -21.88
C LEU A 72 -11.70 -0.32 -22.88
N ASP A 73 -12.93 -0.31 -23.40
CA ASP A 73 -13.26 -0.88 -24.70
C ASP A 73 -13.58 0.26 -25.69
N GLU A 74 -12.59 0.69 -26.45
CA GLU A 74 -12.71 1.26 -27.81
C GLU A 74 -11.41 2.04 -28.10
N SER A 75 -10.40 1.32 -28.59
CA SER A 75 -9.40 1.82 -29.54
C SER A 75 -8.60 0.61 -30.03
N LEU A 76 -9.17 -0.03 -31.06
CA LEU A 76 -8.49 -0.97 -31.96
C LEU A 76 -7.77 -0.16 -33.04
#